data_AF-A0A838F194-F1
#
_entry.id   AF-A0A838F194-F1
#
_cell.length_a   1.000
_cell.length_b   1.000
_cell.length_c   1.000
_cell.angle_alpha   90.00
_cell.angle_beta   90.00
_cell.angle_gamma   90.00
#
_symmetry.space_group_name_H-M   'P 1'
#
loop_
_entity.id
_entity.type
_entity.pdbx_description
1 polymer ?
#
loop_
_entity_poly.entity_id
_entity_poly.type
_entity_poly.pdbx_seq_one_letter_code
_entity_poly.pdbx_strand_id
1 'polypeptide(L)'
;MYKIFTLLIYCLFFPLPCFSQNLYSASGTASYYANIFDGRKTACGEIFSNKKMTAAHPTLPFGTLVKVTNSKNNKTVVVRINDRGPYAKSRIIDLSRAAADSLGMIHSGWARVKIEEIQPPILDVETPILADAGIFRFPEDWLGKWKGMLNIYSSRGLEKQIPIQLEIIVTDSPNRYQWTIIYDSIPRNYELVLRDSAKSSYSLNEHNGIDIASSVTGNRLISRFSLSGNLIESEYHLISYDEMIFEISTGNDSRSWTTGNVVSENHDIPEVHVFDVSQVQYARLERVNK
;
A
#
# COMPACT_ATOMS: atom_id res chain seq x y z
N MET A 1 -28.75 -35.96 50.65
CA MET A 1 -27.52 -36.36 49.92
C MET A 1 -27.97 -36.99 48.60
N TYR A 2 -27.25 -36.73 47.51
CA TYR A 2 -27.63 -36.92 46.10
C TYR A 2 -28.51 -35.82 45.51
N LYS A 3 -27.89 -34.87 44.81
CA LYS A 3 -28.54 -34.11 43.74
C LYS A 3 -27.50 -33.51 42.79
N ILE A 4 -27.76 -33.73 41.51
CA ILE A 4 -27.31 -32.94 40.35
C ILE A 4 -25.92 -33.33 39.82
N PHE A 5 -25.88 -34.52 39.24
CA PHE A 5 -25.14 -34.76 38.00
C PHE A 5 -26.11 -34.41 36.85
N THR A 6 -25.57 -33.99 35.71
CA THR A 6 -26.27 -33.74 34.42
C THR A 6 -26.89 -32.35 34.22
N LEU A 7 -26.08 -31.36 33.85
CA LEU A 7 -26.45 -30.36 32.83
C LEU A 7 -25.20 -29.61 32.33
N LEU A 8 -25.17 -29.32 31.02
CA LEU A 8 -24.21 -28.48 30.29
C LEU A 8 -22.85 -29.09 29.87
N ILE A 9 -22.90 -30.17 29.09
CA ILE A 9 -21.95 -30.36 27.98
C ILE A 9 -22.78 -30.19 26.71
N TYR A 10 -22.94 -28.97 26.20
CA TYR A 10 -23.37 -28.66 24.82
C TYR A 10 -23.44 -27.14 24.67
N CYS A 11 -22.31 -26.45 24.54
CA CYS A 11 -22.32 -25.05 24.04
C CYS A 11 -20.98 -24.46 23.55
N LEU A 12 -19.96 -25.26 23.23
CA LEU A 12 -18.66 -24.72 22.77
C LEU A 12 -18.21 -25.17 21.38
N PHE A 13 -19.13 -25.66 20.55
CA PHE A 13 -18.90 -25.86 19.12
C PHE A 13 -20.04 -25.23 18.31
N PHE A 14 -20.27 -23.93 18.49
CA PHE A 14 -20.84 -23.15 17.41
C PHE A 14 -19.66 -22.69 16.55
N PRO A 15 -19.46 -23.20 15.33
CA PRO A 15 -18.50 -22.58 14.43
C PRO A 15 -18.98 -21.14 14.26
N LEU A 16 -18.14 -20.19 14.67
CA LEU A 16 -18.37 -18.80 14.33
C LEU A 16 -18.60 -18.76 12.81
N PRO A 17 -19.73 -18.21 12.32
CA PRO A 17 -19.92 -18.05 10.90
C PRO A 17 -18.76 -17.20 10.41
N CYS A 18 -17.85 -17.83 9.65
CA CYS A 18 -16.82 -17.11 8.94
C CYS A 18 -17.56 -16.13 8.04
N PHE A 19 -17.55 -14.84 8.41
CA PHE A 19 -18.07 -13.79 7.58
C PHE A 19 -17.20 -13.73 6.33
N SER A 20 -17.62 -14.40 5.26
CA SER A 20 -17.08 -14.14 3.93
C SER A 20 -17.43 -12.69 3.60
N GLN A 21 -16.43 -11.79 3.64
CA GLN A 21 -16.58 -10.46 3.10
C GLN A 21 -16.66 -10.60 1.59
N ASN A 22 -17.88 -10.58 1.04
CA ASN A 22 -18.06 -10.44 -0.40
C ASN A 22 -17.53 -9.06 -0.81
N LEU A 23 -16.42 -9.06 -1.55
CA LEU A 23 -15.89 -7.87 -2.20
C LEU A 23 -16.95 -7.23 -3.10
N TYR A 24 -17.07 -5.90 -3.04
CA TYR A 24 -18.06 -5.20 -3.85
C TYR A 24 -17.75 -5.36 -5.34
N SER A 25 -18.73 -5.83 -6.12
CA SER A 25 -18.67 -5.81 -7.58
C SER A 25 -19.98 -5.33 -8.16
N ALA A 26 -19.88 -4.47 -9.17
CA ALA A 26 -21.03 -3.95 -9.89
C ALA A 26 -20.69 -3.76 -11.37
N SER A 27 -21.72 -3.76 -12.21
CA SER A 27 -21.59 -3.40 -13.63
C SER A 27 -22.56 -2.28 -13.96
N GLY A 28 -22.11 -1.32 -14.74
CA GLY A 28 -22.87 -0.10 -14.97
C GLY A 28 -22.17 0.84 -15.94
N THR A 29 -22.61 2.09 -15.95
CA THR A 29 -22.00 3.11 -16.81
C THR A 29 -21.01 3.94 -16.01
N ALA A 30 -19.80 4.10 -16.53
CA ALA A 30 -18.83 5.07 -16.07
C ALA A 30 -18.94 6.35 -16.89
N SER A 31 -18.62 7.48 -16.27
CA SER A 31 -18.28 8.72 -16.97
C SER A 31 -16.98 9.30 -16.43
N TYR A 32 -16.60 10.51 -16.82
CA TYR A 32 -15.43 11.18 -16.26
C TYR A 32 -15.68 12.67 -16.01
N TYR A 33 -14.90 13.24 -15.09
CA TYR A 33 -15.01 14.64 -14.70
C TYR A 33 -14.64 15.60 -15.86
N ALA A 34 -15.43 16.66 -16.01
CA ALA A 34 -15.06 17.78 -16.86
C ALA A 34 -13.87 18.57 -16.27
N ASN A 35 -13.13 19.27 -17.13
CA ASN A 35 -11.96 20.06 -16.71
C ASN A 35 -12.27 21.13 -15.65
N ILE A 36 -13.52 21.62 -15.60
CA ILE A 36 -13.95 22.65 -14.64
C ILE A 36 -13.85 22.22 -13.16
N PHE A 37 -13.77 20.91 -12.91
CA PHE A 37 -13.64 20.37 -11.56
C PHE A 37 -12.18 20.31 -11.08
N ASP A 38 -11.19 20.45 -11.98
CA ASP A 38 -9.76 20.43 -11.64
C ASP A 38 -9.45 21.54 -10.61
N GLY A 39 -8.76 21.18 -9.53
CA GLY A 39 -8.41 22.12 -8.46
C GLY A 39 -9.51 22.36 -7.41
N ARG A 40 -10.70 21.76 -7.53
CA ARG A 40 -11.75 21.84 -6.50
C ARG A 40 -11.54 20.80 -5.39
N LYS A 41 -12.07 21.06 -4.21
CA LYS A 41 -12.09 20.06 -3.12
C LYS A 41 -13.09 18.93 -3.44
N THR A 42 -12.66 17.69 -3.22
CA THR A 42 -13.53 16.51 -3.24
C THR A 42 -14.26 16.34 -1.91
N ALA A 43 -15.21 15.41 -1.84
CA ALA A 43 -15.94 15.07 -0.63
C ALA A 43 -15.05 14.50 0.49
N CYS A 44 -13.86 13.97 0.18
CA CYS A 44 -12.88 13.54 1.20
C CYS A 44 -11.91 14.66 1.63
N GLY A 45 -12.06 15.87 1.09
CA GLY A 45 -11.24 17.05 1.42
C GLY A 45 -9.98 17.24 0.58
N GLU A 46 -9.62 16.28 -0.28
CA GLU A 46 -8.48 16.39 -1.20
C GLU A 46 -8.76 17.38 -2.33
N ILE A 47 -7.72 18.01 -2.89
CA ILE A 47 -7.84 18.76 -4.14
C ILE A 47 -7.91 17.77 -5.32
N PHE A 48 -9.03 17.79 -6.03
CA PHE A 48 -9.25 16.99 -7.22
C PHE A 48 -8.25 17.36 -8.31
N SER A 49 -7.71 16.33 -8.97
CA SER A 49 -6.89 16.52 -10.17
C SER A 49 -7.23 15.49 -11.22
N ASN A 50 -7.47 15.96 -12.44
CA ASN A 50 -7.66 15.16 -13.64
C ASN A 50 -6.44 14.32 -14.03
N LYS A 51 -5.27 14.60 -13.42
CA LYS A 51 -4.02 13.87 -13.67
C LYS A 51 -3.83 12.64 -12.76
N LYS A 52 -4.60 12.51 -11.68
CA LYS A 52 -4.47 11.42 -10.69
C LYS A 52 -5.43 10.27 -11.00
N MET A 53 -5.05 9.03 -10.68
CA MET A 53 -5.91 7.84 -10.82
C MET A 53 -6.96 7.74 -9.70
N THR A 54 -7.94 8.63 -9.76
CA THR A 54 -9.00 8.78 -8.75
C THR A 54 -10.39 8.71 -9.37
N ALA A 55 -11.39 8.43 -8.54
CA ALA A 55 -12.78 8.34 -8.94
C ALA A 55 -13.76 8.70 -7.80
N ALA A 56 -14.99 9.04 -8.19
CA ALA A 56 -16.13 9.20 -7.30
C ALA A 56 -17.02 7.97 -7.34
N HIS A 57 -17.46 7.53 -6.16
CA HIS A 57 -18.44 6.46 -6.02
C HIS A 57 -19.50 6.81 -4.94
N PRO A 58 -20.78 6.40 -5.09
CA PRO A 58 -21.84 6.80 -4.17
C PRO A 58 -21.66 6.34 -2.72
N THR A 59 -21.21 5.08 -2.53
CA THR A 59 -21.23 4.42 -1.22
C THR A 59 -19.88 3.85 -0.75
N LEU A 60 -19.02 3.39 -1.67
CA LEU A 60 -17.69 2.87 -1.31
C LEU A 60 -16.91 3.84 -0.39
N PRO A 61 -16.25 3.31 0.65
CA PRO A 61 -15.39 4.11 1.53
C PRO A 61 -14.35 4.93 0.75
N PHE A 62 -13.93 6.06 1.31
CA PHE A 62 -12.80 6.78 0.76
C PHE A 62 -11.53 5.96 0.97
N GLY A 63 -10.62 5.98 0.00
CA GLY A 63 -9.40 5.18 0.00
C GLY A 63 -9.55 3.79 -0.64
N THR A 64 -10.77 3.29 -0.83
CA THR A 64 -11.01 2.00 -1.50
C THR A 64 -10.39 2.00 -2.89
N LEU A 65 -9.64 0.94 -3.21
CA LEU A 65 -9.11 0.70 -4.55
C LEU A 65 -10.13 -0.09 -5.37
N VAL A 66 -10.33 0.33 -6.60
CA VAL A 66 -11.32 -0.28 -7.48
C VAL A 66 -10.67 -0.56 -8.83
N LYS A 67 -10.75 -1.82 -9.27
CA LYS A 67 -10.44 -2.21 -10.64
C LYS A 67 -11.65 -1.85 -11.49
N VAL A 68 -11.42 -1.05 -12.52
CA VAL A 68 -12.44 -0.68 -13.50
C VAL A 68 -12.07 -1.32 -14.81
N THR A 69 -12.95 -2.17 -15.33
CA THR A 69 -12.78 -2.87 -16.61
C THR A 69 -13.80 -2.35 -17.61
N ASN A 70 -13.34 -1.87 -18.76
CA ASN A 70 -14.21 -1.43 -19.84
C ASN A 70 -14.67 -2.61 -20.67
N SER A 71 -15.97 -2.88 -20.66
CA SER A 71 -16.56 -4.06 -21.29
C SER A 71 -16.46 -4.07 -22.83
N LYS A 72 -16.18 -2.92 -23.46
CA LYS A 72 -16.06 -2.83 -24.93
C LYS A 72 -14.68 -3.22 -25.43
N ASN A 73 -13.62 -2.89 -24.70
CA ASN A 73 -12.23 -3.05 -25.14
C ASN A 73 -11.36 -3.88 -24.19
N ASN A 74 -11.93 -4.36 -23.08
CA ASN A 74 -11.28 -5.12 -22.01
C ASN A 74 -10.07 -4.42 -21.36
N LYS A 75 -9.88 -3.11 -21.60
CA LYS A 75 -8.88 -2.33 -20.87
C LYS A 75 -9.29 -2.21 -19.41
N THR A 76 -8.30 -2.14 -18.54
CA THR A 76 -8.51 -2.01 -17.10
C THR A 76 -7.67 -0.89 -16.53
N VAL A 77 -8.17 -0.27 -15.45
CA VAL A 77 -7.44 0.72 -14.66
C VAL A 77 -7.78 0.52 -13.19
N VAL A 78 -6.83 0.77 -12.30
CA VAL A 78 -7.06 0.82 -10.86
C VAL A 78 -7.17 2.28 -10.43
N VAL A 79 -8.23 2.60 -9.69
CA VAL A 79 -8.48 3.95 -9.18
C VAL A 79 -8.75 3.91 -7.68
N ARG A 80 -8.39 4.99 -6.99
CA ARG A 80 -8.76 5.20 -5.58
C ARG A 80 -10.02 6.05 -5.49
N ILE A 81 -10.96 5.63 -4.63
CA ILE A 81 -12.16 6.43 -4.33
C ILE A 81 -11.77 7.59 -3.42
N ASN A 82 -11.97 8.83 -3.89
CA ASN A 82 -11.68 10.03 -3.09
C ASN A 82 -12.80 11.09 -3.20
N ASP A 83 -13.91 10.77 -3.84
CA ASP A 83 -15.04 11.68 -3.99
C ASP A 83 -16.39 10.95 -3.94
N ARG A 84 -17.49 11.71 -3.89
CA ARG A 84 -18.87 11.21 -3.85
C ARG A 84 -19.65 11.57 -5.11
N GLY A 85 -20.59 10.71 -5.45
CA GLY A 85 -21.28 10.69 -6.75
C GLY A 85 -20.84 9.47 -7.55
N PRO A 86 -21.31 9.28 -8.79
CA PRO A 86 -22.33 10.07 -9.48
C PRO A 86 -23.71 10.01 -8.82
N TYR A 87 -24.45 11.11 -8.84
CA TYR A 87 -25.85 11.17 -8.37
C TYR A 87 -26.87 10.85 -9.47
N ALA A 88 -26.41 10.68 -10.71
CA ALA A 88 -27.27 10.27 -11.83
C ALA A 88 -27.49 8.76 -11.76
N LYS A 89 -28.77 8.33 -11.71
CA LYS A 89 -29.17 6.92 -11.51
C LYS A 89 -28.57 5.90 -12.51
N SER A 90 -28.12 6.35 -13.67
CA SER A 90 -27.56 5.47 -14.72
C SER A 90 -26.06 5.24 -14.60
N ARG A 91 -25.34 5.99 -13.76
CA ARG A 91 -23.88 5.93 -13.62
C ARG A 91 -23.51 5.33 -12.27
N ILE A 92 -22.45 4.52 -12.26
CA ILE A 92 -21.97 3.85 -11.05
C ILE A 92 -20.63 4.40 -10.57
N ILE A 93 -19.88 5.10 -11.44
CA ILE A 93 -18.57 5.65 -11.11
C ILE A 93 -18.24 6.84 -12.04
N ASP A 94 -17.66 7.91 -11.49
CA ASP A 94 -17.14 9.04 -12.26
C ASP A 94 -15.62 9.08 -12.12
N LEU A 95 -14.90 8.86 -13.22
CA LEU A 95 -13.45 8.74 -13.26
C LEU A 95 -12.78 10.12 -13.43
N SER A 96 -11.55 10.24 -12.96
CA SER A 96 -10.61 11.28 -13.44
C SER A 96 -10.36 11.15 -14.95
N ARG A 97 -9.95 12.26 -15.60
CA ARG A 97 -9.59 12.24 -17.03
C ARG A 97 -8.45 11.26 -17.33
N ALA A 98 -7.41 11.20 -16.49
CA ALA A 98 -6.31 10.25 -16.65
C ALA A 98 -6.80 8.80 -16.65
N ALA A 99 -7.65 8.42 -15.69
CA ALA A 99 -8.20 7.07 -15.64
C ALA A 99 -9.10 6.75 -16.86
N ALA A 100 -9.91 7.72 -17.29
CA ALA A 100 -10.76 7.57 -18.47
C ALA A 100 -9.95 7.43 -19.78
N ASP A 101 -8.80 8.10 -19.86
CA ASP A 101 -7.89 7.97 -21.00
C ASP A 101 -7.22 6.60 -21.05
N SER A 102 -6.67 6.13 -19.92
CA SER A 102 -6.13 4.77 -19.80
C SER A 102 -7.18 3.70 -20.14
N LEU A 103 -8.44 3.93 -19.77
CA LEU A 103 -9.56 3.04 -20.04
C LEU A 103 -10.09 3.14 -21.50
N GLY A 104 -9.61 4.12 -22.27
CA GLY A 104 -9.97 4.33 -23.67
C GLY A 104 -11.40 4.81 -23.88
N MET A 105 -11.91 5.69 -23.00
CA MET A 105 -13.29 6.20 -23.05
C MET A 105 -13.43 7.73 -23.21
N ILE A 106 -12.32 8.43 -23.46
CA ILE A 106 -12.32 9.90 -23.61
C ILE A 106 -13.24 10.37 -24.74
N HIS A 107 -13.18 9.71 -25.90
CA HIS A 107 -13.95 10.12 -27.09
C HIS A 107 -15.45 9.87 -26.94
N SER A 108 -15.84 8.79 -26.25
CA SER A 108 -17.26 8.48 -26.03
C SER A 108 -17.87 9.25 -24.87
N GLY A 109 -17.07 9.82 -23.96
CA GLY A 109 -17.57 10.50 -22.75
C GLY A 109 -18.00 9.55 -21.62
N TRP A 110 -18.39 8.32 -21.98
CA TRP A 110 -18.88 7.28 -21.10
C TRP A 110 -18.47 5.89 -21.60
N ALA A 111 -18.56 4.88 -20.72
CA ALA A 111 -18.35 3.49 -21.08
C ALA A 111 -19.19 2.56 -20.20
N ARG A 112 -19.55 1.38 -20.72
CA ARG A 112 -20.01 0.28 -19.86
C ARG A 112 -18.80 -0.35 -19.19
N VAL A 113 -18.85 -0.46 -17.88
CA VAL A 113 -17.75 -0.97 -17.07
C VAL A 113 -18.23 -2.01 -16.09
N LYS A 114 -17.33 -2.93 -15.75
CA LYS A 114 -17.39 -3.73 -14.53
C LYS A 114 -16.43 -3.07 -13.52
N ILE A 115 -16.92 -2.82 -12.32
CA ILE A 115 -16.09 -2.39 -11.19
C ILE A 115 -16.00 -3.52 -10.18
N GLU A 116 -14.80 -3.71 -9.66
CA GLU A 116 -14.48 -4.71 -8.66
C GLU A 116 -13.65 -4.00 -7.60
N GLU A 117 -14.15 -3.99 -6.37
CA GLU A 117 -13.35 -3.59 -5.22
C GLU A 117 -12.14 -4.51 -5.17
N ILE A 118 -10.97 -3.88 -5.21
CA ILE A 118 -9.72 -4.55 -4.94
C ILE A 118 -9.57 -4.42 -3.43
N GLN A 119 -9.68 -5.53 -2.73
CA GLN A 119 -9.03 -5.57 -1.44
C GLN A 119 -7.55 -5.29 -1.71
N PRO A 120 -6.92 -4.25 -1.11
CA PRO A 120 -5.49 -4.35 -0.90
C PRO A 120 -5.29 -5.73 -0.26
N PRO A 121 -4.32 -6.53 -0.73
CA PRO A 121 -4.17 -7.93 -0.33
C PRO A 121 -4.53 -8.04 1.15
N ILE A 122 -5.67 -8.68 1.44
CA ILE A 122 -5.93 -9.06 2.81
C ILE A 122 -4.69 -9.87 3.15
N LEU A 123 -4.02 -9.47 4.22
CA LEU A 123 -3.13 -10.36 4.91
C LEU A 123 -3.98 -11.60 5.16
N ASP A 124 -3.88 -12.60 4.29
CA ASP A 124 -4.27 -13.96 4.64
C ASP A 124 -3.31 -14.31 5.76
N VAL A 125 -3.68 -13.88 6.97
CA VAL A 125 -3.11 -14.37 8.20
C VAL A 125 -3.70 -15.77 8.36
N GLU A 126 -3.28 -16.68 7.48
CA GLU A 126 -2.93 -17.99 7.99
C GLU A 126 -1.70 -17.73 8.85
N THR A 127 -1.92 -17.56 10.14
CA THR A 127 -0.87 -17.35 11.13
C THR A 127 0.32 -18.26 10.87
N PRO A 128 1.54 -17.70 10.89
CA PRO A 128 2.60 -18.32 11.66
C PRO A 128 3.17 -17.27 12.61
N ILE A 129 2.34 -16.78 13.53
CA ILE A 129 2.89 -16.29 14.79
C ILE A 129 2.46 -17.32 15.81
N LEU A 130 3.30 -18.34 16.01
CA LEU A 130 3.39 -18.90 17.36
C LEU A 130 3.87 -17.75 18.24
N ALA A 131 2.91 -16.97 18.73
CA ALA A 131 3.07 -16.07 19.85
C ALA A 131 3.23 -16.93 21.12
N ASP A 132 4.24 -17.78 21.12
CA ASP A 132 4.69 -18.40 22.35
C ASP A 132 5.66 -17.37 22.98
N ALA A 133 5.17 -16.68 24.00
CA ALA A 133 5.88 -15.69 24.82
C ALA A 133 6.03 -14.22 24.33
N GLY A 134 5.30 -13.77 23.30
CA GLY A 134 5.27 -12.33 22.95
C GLY A 134 6.56 -11.79 22.30
N ILE A 135 7.33 -12.67 21.65
CA ILE A 135 8.57 -12.32 20.95
C ILE A 135 8.24 -12.21 19.45
N PHE A 136 8.32 -11.00 18.89
CA PHE A 136 8.25 -10.81 17.44
C PHE A 136 9.54 -11.33 16.78
N ARG A 137 9.39 -12.21 15.78
CA ARG A 137 10.49 -12.68 14.92
C ARG A 137 10.24 -12.19 13.50
N PHE A 138 11.31 -11.94 12.75
CA PHE A 138 11.16 -11.54 11.35
C PHE A 138 10.52 -12.69 10.56
N PRO A 139 9.53 -12.43 9.69
CA PRO A 139 8.78 -13.52 9.05
C PRO A 139 9.65 -14.31 8.07
N GLU A 140 9.63 -15.64 8.16
CA GLU A 140 10.46 -16.52 7.31
C GLU A 140 10.09 -16.42 5.82
N ASP A 141 8.84 -16.07 5.50
CA ASP A 141 8.38 -15.87 4.13
C ASP A 141 9.12 -14.74 3.41
N TRP A 142 9.85 -13.87 4.11
CA TRP A 142 10.65 -12.85 3.45
C TRP A 142 12.00 -13.37 2.96
N LEU A 143 12.47 -14.47 3.53
CA LEU A 143 13.80 -15.02 3.26
C LEU A 143 13.90 -15.52 1.82
N GLY A 144 15.10 -15.43 1.26
CA GLY A 144 15.41 -15.90 -0.09
C GLY A 144 15.75 -14.78 -1.05
N LYS A 145 15.64 -15.11 -2.35
CA LYS A 145 16.01 -14.24 -3.46
C LYS A 145 14.76 -13.75 -4.16
N TRP A 146 14.79 -12.49 -4.53
CA TRP A 146 13.71 -11.78 -5.19
C TRP A 146 14.28 -11.01 -6.38
N LYS A 147 13.59 -10.96 -7.51
CA LYS A 147 14.05 -10.24 -8.70
C LYS A 147 12.92 -9.45 -9.34
N GLY A 148 13.26 -8.33 -9.96
CA GLY A 148 12.30 -7.56 -10.74
C GLY A 148 12.97 -6.48 -11.56
N MET A 149 12.15 -5.56 -12.07
CA MET A 149 12.60 -4.35 -12.74
C MET A 149 12.24 -3.15 -11.88
N LEU A 150 13.26 -2.39 -11.46
CA LEU A 150 13.09 -1.14 -10.76
C LEU A 150 12.81 -0.02 -11.76
N ASN A 151 11.66 0.61 -11.61
CA ASN A 151 11.23 1.75 -12.38
C ASN A 151 11.49 3.01 -11.56
N ILE A 152 12.28 3.94 -12.09
CA ILE A 152 12.60 5.21 -11.45
C ILE A 152 11.78 6.30 -12.12
N TYR A 153 10.89 6.92 -11.35
CA TYR A 153 10.00 7.99 -11.77
C TYR A 153 10.42 9.31 -11.16
N SER A 154 10.35 10.37 -11.94
CA SER A 154 10.34 11.75 -11.44
C SER A 154 9.01 12.43 -11.77
N SER A 155 8.91 13.72 -11.45
CA SER A 155 7.80 14.57 -11.89
C SER A 155 7.60 14.60 -13.42
N ARG A 156 8.61 14.19 -14.21
CA ARG A 156 8.54 14.10 -15.68
C ARG A 156 8.06 12.74 -16.20
N GLY A 157 7.85 11.76 -15.32
CA GLY A 157 7.48 10.40 -15.68
C GLY A 157 8.62 9.40 -15.46
N LEU A 158 8.56 8.26 -16.16
CA LEU A 158 9.57 7.19 -16.07
C LEU A 158 10.90 7.67 -16.67
N GLU A 159 11.94 7.74 -15.86
CA GLU A 159 13.27 8.19 -16.27
C GLU A 159 14.22 7.02 -16.57
N LYS A 160 14.12 5.93 -15.79
CA LYS A 160 15.03 4.79 -15.92
C LYS A 160 14.34 3.48 -15.51
N GLN A 161 14.76 2.40 -16.15
CA GLN A 161 14.47 1.04 -15.71
C GLN A 161 15.80 0.31 -15.51
N ILE A 162 15.97 -0.32 -14.35
CA ILE A 162 17.15 -1.13 -14.06
C ILE A 162 16.74 -2.48 -13.44
N PRO A 163 17.44 -3.58 -13.76
CA PRO A 163 17.26 -4.84 -13.05
C PRO A 163 17.56 -4.64 -11.56
N ILE A 164 16.73 -5.22 -10.71
CA ILE A 164 16.93 -5.25 -9.27
C ILE A 164 16.80 -6.66 -8.75
N GLN A 165 17.65 -7.00 -7.78
CA GLN A 165 17.53 -8.21 -6.99
C GLN A 165 17.63 -7.86 -5.51
N LEU A 166 16.87 -8.58 -4.69
CA LEU A 166 16.92 -8.50 -3.24
C LEU A 166 17.20 -9.91 -2.71
N GLU A 167 18.19 -10.03 -1.85
CA GLU A 167 18.54 -11.28 -1.18
C GLU A 167 18.50 -11.07 0.33
N ILE A 168 17.67 -11.86 1.00
CA ILE A 168 17.46 -11.81 2.45
C ILE A 168 17.85 -13.17 3.01
N ILE A 169 18.91 -13.20 3.81
CA ILE A 169 19.47 -14.45 4.36
C ILE A 169 19.56 -14.35 5.89
N VAL A 170 19.23 -15.44 6.57
CA VAL A 170 19.46 -15.57 8.02
C VAL A 170 20.96 -15.59 8.32
N THR A 171 21.38 -14.91 9.38
CA THR A 171 22.76 -15.02 9.87
C THR A 171 22.85 -16.04 11.00
N ASP A 172 24.08 -16.35 11.43
CA ASP A 172 24.32 -17.19 12.62
C ASP A 172 23.83 -16.53 13.92
N SER A 173 23.55 -15.22 13.90
CA SER A 173 23.02 -14.49 15.05
C SER A 173 21.49 -14.46 15.02
N PRO A 174 20.80 -14.96 16.07
CA PRO A 174 19.36 -14.84 16.15
C PRO A 174 18.99 -13.34 16.17
N ASN A 175 18.09 -12.94 15.29
CA ASN A 175 17.64 -11.56 15.05
C ASN A 175 18.53 -10.66 14.19
N ARG A 176 19.47 -11.23 13.43
CA ARG A 176 20.20 -10.53 12.36
C ARG A 176 19.98 -11.21 11.02
N TYR A 177 19.78 -10.40 10.00
CA TYR A 177 19.54 -10.85 8.63
C TYR A 177 20.47 -10.09 7.69
N GLN A 178 21.15 -10.82 6.81
CA GLN A 178 21.88 -10.22 5.71
C GLN A 178 20.85 -9.72 4.68
N TRP A 179 20.99 -8.47 4.29
CA TRP A 179 20.07 -7.78 3.41
C TRP A 179 20.84 -7.18 2.23
N THR A 180 20.84 -7.86 1.10
CA THR A 180 21.60 -7.45 -0.07
C THR A 180 20.67 -6.96 -1.16
N ILE A 181 20.84 -5.72 -1.60
CA ILE A 181 20.13 -5.17 -2.76
C ILE A 181 21.11 -5.03 -3.91
N ILE A 182 20.80 -5.61 -5.06
CA ILE A 182 21.65 -5.58 -6.25
C ILE A 182 20.94 -4.73 -7.30
N TYR A 183 21.51 -3.57 -7.60
CA TYR A 183 21.03 -2.67 -8.65
C TYR A 183 21.92 -2.80 -9.87
N ASP A 184 21.38 -3.22 -11.01
CA ASP A 184 22.16 -3.34 -12.25
C ASP A 184 23.48 -4.12 -12.07
N SER A 185 23.42 -5.25 -11.35
CA SER A 185 24.56 -6.11 -10.98
C SER A 185 25.52 -5.53 -9.93
N ILE A 186 25.26 -4.35 -9.37
CA ILE A 186 26.08 -3.74 -8.31
C ILE A 186 25.43 -4.04 -6.94
N PRO A 187 26.06 -4.85 -6.07
CA PRO A 187 25.51 -5.18 -4.76
C PRO A 187 25.69 -4.03 -3.77
N ARG A 188 24.67 -3.84 -2.93
CA ARG A 188 24.70 -3.03 -1.71
C ARG A 188 24.30 -3.93 -0.55
N ASN A 189 25.24 -4.13 0.37
CA ASN A 189 25.07 -5.05 1.49
C ASN A 189 24.67 -4.25 2.73
N TYR A 190 23.63 -4.73 3.37
CA TYR A 190 23.09 -4.21 4.62
C TYR A 190 22.92 -5.35 5.61
N GLU A 191 22.78 -5.00 6.88
CA GLU A 191 22.36 -5.92 7.92
C GLU A 191 21.09 -5.39 8.59
N LEU A 192 20.02 -6.19 8.55
CA LEU A 192 18.80 -5.91 9.30
C LEU A 192 18.93 -6.50 10.71
N VAL A 193 18.88 -5.64 11.73
CA VAL A 193 19.08 -6.00 13.14
C VAL A 193 17.83 -5.68 13.94
N LEU A 194 17.28 -6.64 14.67
CA LEU A 194 16.19 -6.35 15.62
C LEU A 194 16.73 -5.53 16.79
N ARG A 195 16.08 -4.41 17.09
CA ARG A 195 16.44 -3.49 18.18
C ARG A 195 15.52 -3.64 19.38
N ASP A 196 14.22 -3.79 19.13
CA ASP A 196 13.21 -3.97 20.18
C ASP A 196 12.12 -4.93 19.65
N SER A 197 12.07 -6.13 20.21
CA SER A 197 11.13 -7.19 19.83
C SER A 197 9.68 -6.89 20.24
N ALA A 198 9.46 -6.04 21.24
CA ALA A 198 8.11 -5.67 21.68
C ALA A 198 7.49 -4.59 20.79
N LYS A 199 8.31 -3.82 20.09
CA LYS A 199 7.89 -2.72 19.20
C LYS A 199 8.10 -3.02 17.71
N SER A 200 8.52 -4.23 17.38
CA SER A 200 8.92 -4.61 16.02
C SER A 200 9.87 -3.60 15.38
N SER A 201 10.79 -3.06 16.18
CA SER A 201 11.76 -2.05 15.76
C SER A 201 13.04 -2.74 15.31
N TYR A 202 13.47 -2.39 14.12
CA TYR A 202 14.68 -2.88 13.48
C TYR A 202 15.59 -1.72 13.11
N SER A 203 16.81 -2.04 12.73
CA SER A 203 17.66 -1.09 12.04
C SER A 203 18.34 -1.74 10.85
N LEU A 204 18.39 -1.02 9.73
CA LEU A 204 19.10 -1.42 8.52
C LEU A 204 20.46 -0.73 8.53
N ASN A 205 21.51 -1.50 8.81
CA ASN A 205 22.87 -1.01 9.01
C ASN A 205 23.68 -1.14 7.72
N GLU A 206 24.25 -0.03 7.23
CA GLU A 206 25.11 -0.01 6.04
C GLU A 206 26.58 -0.37 6.35
N HIS A 207 26.93 -0.62 7.61
CA HIS A 207 28.30 -0.79 8.15
C HIS A 207 29.26 0.40 7.90
N ASN A 208 28.71 1.53 7.43
CA ASN A 208 29.45 2.75 7.09
C ASN A 208 29.11 3.91 8.04
N GLY A 209 28.53 3.60 9.21
CA GLY A 209 28.08 4.58 10.20
C GLY A 209 26.66 5.11 10.01
N ILE A 210 25.94 4.63 8.98
CA ILE A 210 24.51 4.92 8.77
C ILE A 210 23.70 3.73 9.30
N ASP A 211 22.93 4.00 10.34
CA ASP A 211 21.97 3.05 10.92
C ASP A 211 20.57 3.58 10.69
N ILE A 212 19.84 2.97 9.77
CA ILE A 212 18.54 3.44 9.33
C ILE A 212 17.49 2.82 10.25
N ALA A 213 16.76 3.65 10.99
CA ALA A 213 15.66 3.17 11.81
C ALA A 213 14.56 2.57 10.91
N SER A 214 14.17 1.34 11.23
CA SER A 214 13.17 0.58 10.49
C SER A 214 12.13 0.02 11.45
N SER A 215 10.92 -0.18 10.94
CA SER A 215 9.84 -0.84 11.68
C SER A 215 9.19 -1.89 10.80
N VAL A 216 8.87 -3.03 11.40
CA VAL A 216 8.07 -4.06 10.74
C VAL A 216 6.66 -4.01 11.31
N THR A 217 5.66 -3.86 10.46
CA THR A 217 4.25 -3.89 10.86
C THR A 217 3.50 -4.78 9.88
N GLY A 218 3.04 -5.95 10.34
CA GLY A 218 2.49 -6.97 9.47
C GLY A 218 3.51 -7.41 8.41
N ASN A 219 3.10 -7.38 7.14
CA ASN A 219 3.95 -7.72 5.99
C ASN A 219 4.65 -6.51 5.38
N ARG A 220 4.94 -5.47 6.17
CA ARG A 220 5.67 -4.30 5.70
C ARG A 220 6.88 -4.03 6.55
N LEU A 221 7.99 -3.73 5.89
CA LEU A 221 9.20 -3.15 6.47
C LEU A 221 9.31 -1.73 5.94
N ILE A 222 9.19 -0.75 6.83
CA ILE A 222 9.26 0.67 6.49
C ILE A 222 10.48 1.26 7.18
N SER A 223 11.26 2.03 6.42
CA SER A 223 12.37 2.82 6.96
C SER A 223 12.25 4.25 6.47
N ARG A 224 12.47 5.22 7.37
CA ARG A 224 12.40 6.64 7.02
C ARG A 224 13.60 7.37 7.61
N PHE A 225 14.33 8.11 6.77
CA PHE A 225 15.54 8.82 7.18
C PHE A 225 15.81 10.02 6.27
N SER A 226 16.56 11.01 6.77
CA SER A 226 17.02 12.13 5.97
C SER A 226 18.46 11.92 5.51
N LEU A 227 18.74 12.19 4.24
CA LEU A 227 20.09 12.17 3.68
C LEU A 227 20.28 13.34 2.72
N SER A 228 21.29 14.18 3.01
CA SER A 228 21.67 15.32 2.18
C SER A 228 20.50 16.27 1.83
N GLY A 229 19.62 16.56 2.79
CA GLY A 229 18.46 17.46 2.61
C GLY A 229 17.26 16.81 1.90
N ASN A 230 17.23 15.48 1.80
CA ASN A 230 16.11 14.74 1.27
C ASN A 230 15.57 13.79 2.33
N LEU A 231 14.25 13.78 2.49
CA LEU A 231 13.54 12.75 3.24
C LEU A 231 13.38 11.54 2.33
N ILE A 232 13.87 10.39 2.76
CA ILE A 232 13.80 9.13 2.05
C ILE A 232 12.96 8.17 2.88
N GLU A 233 11.98 7.56 2.23
CA GLU A 233 11.20 6.47 2.78
C GLU A 233 11.37 5.25 1.89
N SER A 234 11.82 4.14 2.48
CA SER A 234 11.83 2.83 1.82
C SER A 234 10.74 1.95 2.42
N GLU A 235 9.99 1.30 1.53
CA GLU A 235 8.97 0.32 1.89
C GLU A 235 9.23 -0.98 1.15
N TYR A 236 9.20 -2.08 1.90
CA TYR A 236 9.07 -3.42 1.37
C TYR A 236 7.73 -3.96 1.83
N HIS A 237 6.97 -4.56 0.94
CA HIS A 237 5.66 -5.11 1.23
C HIS A 237 5.54 -6.50 0.62
N LEU A 238 5.54 -7.53 1.47
CA LEU A 238 5.30 -8.90 1.04
C LEU A 238 3.82 -9.09 0.72
N ILE A 239 3.49 -9.21 -0.57
CA ILE A 239 2.12 -9.34 -1.08
C ILE A 239 1.64 -10.77 -0.96
N SER A 240 2.50 -11.72 -1.31
CA SER A 240 2.25 -13.15 -1.22
C SER A 240 3.58 -13.89 -1.06
N TYR A 241 3.53 -15.22 -0.93
CA TYR A 241 4.75 -16.01 -0.93
C TYR A 241 5.61 -15.76 -2.17
N ASP A 242 5.05 -15.54 -3.36
CA ASP A 242 5.85 -15.37 -4.57
C ASP A 242 6.07 -13.91 -5.01
N GLU A 243 5.51 -12.95 -4.27
CA GLU A 243 5.48 -11.55 -4.70
C GLU A 243 5.77 -10.56 -3.57
N MET A 244 6.67 -9.63 -3.83
CA MET A 244 7.00 -8.51 -2.96
C MET A 244 7.02 -7.19 -3.74
N ILE A 245 6.49 -6.13 -3.16
CA ILE A 245 6.70 -4.76 -3.64
C ILE A 245 7.89 -4.14 -2.91
N PHE A 246 8.72 -3.45 -3.68
CA PHE A 246 9.78 -2.59 -3.18
C PHE A 246 9.57 -1.18 -3.70
N GLU A 247 9.53 -0.22 -2.80
CA GLU A 247 9.39 1.20 -3.12
C GLU A 247 10.43 2.03 -2.35
N ILE A 248 10.96 3.06 -3.01
CA ILE A 248 11.64 4.18 -2.37
C ILE A 248 10.97 5.46 -2.84
N SER A 249 10.47 6.26 -1.91
CA SER A 249 10.05 7.62 -2.18
C SER A 249 11.06 8.60 -1.60
N THR A 250 11.41 9.60 -2.40
CA THR A 250 12.32 10.68 -2.00
C THR A 250 11.56 12.00 -2.10
N GLY A 251 11.64 12.81 -1.06
CA GLY A 251 11.10 14.16 -1.02
C GLY A 251 12.10 15.15 -0.44
N ASN A 252 11.80 16.44 -0.55
CA ASN A 252 12.64 17.49 0.03
C ASN A 252 12.26 17.70 1.50
N ASP A 253 13.21 17.52 2.44
CA ASP A 253 12.93 17.64 3.88
C ASP A 253 12.74 19.09 4.37
N SER A 254 13.14 20.07 3.56
CA SER A 254 13.04 21.50 3.86
C SER A 254 11.80 22.17 3.26
N ARG A 255 11.11 21.53 2.31
CA ARG A 255 9.85 22.00 1.72
C ARG A 255 8.69 21.19 2.28
N SER A 256 8.42 21.39 3.57
CA SER A 256 7.13 20.99 4.12
C SER A 256 6.15 22.16 4.09
N TRP A 257 4.90 21.89 3.75
CA TRP A 257 3.81 22.76 4.17
C TRP A 257 3.04 22.05 5.26
N THR A 258 2.44 22.85 6.13
CA THR A 258 1.69 22.32 7.25
C THR A 258 0.20 22.53 7.01
N THR A 259 -0.59 21.50 7.28
CA THR A 259 -2.05 21.61 7.33
C THR A 259 -2.47 21.51 8.78
N GLY A 260 -3.14 22.55 9.29
CA GLY A 260 -3.53 22.63 10.70
C GLY A 260 -2.90 23.83 11.40
N ASN A 261 -3.75 24.81 11.73
CA ASN A 261 -3.55 25.84 12.75
C ASN A 261 -4.87 26.59 12.97
N VAL A 262 -5.99 25.87 12.90
CA VAL A 262 -7.32 26.44 13.19
C VAL A 262 -7.65 26.03 14.61
N VAL A 263 -7.56 26.98 15.53
CA VAL A 263 -8.17 26.84 16.85
C VAL A 263 -9.68 26.83 16.60
N SER A 264 -10.29 25.65 16.60
CA SER A 264 -11.74 25.52 16.71
C SER A 264 -12.08 25.47 18.19
N GLU A 265 -13.25 26.00 18.58
CA GLU A 265 -13.68 26.24 19.97
C GLU A 265 -13.58 25.03 20.94
N ASN A 266 -13.18 23.82 20.50
CA ASN A 266 -12.99 22.68 21.40
C ASN A 266 -11.91 21.65 21.07
N HIS A 267 -11.09 21.79 20.02
CA HIS A 267 -10.00 20.82 19.77
C HIS A 267 -8.81 21.44 19.04
N ASP A 268 -7.60 21.13 19.52
CA ASP A 268 -6.34 21.37 18.82
C ASP A 268 -6.20 20.36 17.68
N ILE A 269 -6.13 20.87 16.44
CA ILE A 269 -5.82 20.05 15.27
C ILE A 269 -4.30 19.97 15.16
N PRO A 270 -3.69 18.78 15.26
CA PRO A 270 -2.24 18.63 15.20
C PRO A 270 -1.70 19.06 13.85
N GLU A 271 -0.50 19.64 13.88
CA GLU A 271 0.23 20.05 12.68
C GLU A 271 0.62 18.81 11.86
N VAL A 272 0.14 18.74 10.62
CA VAL A 272 0.53 17.68 9.69
C VAL A 272 1.51 18.27 8.68
N HIS A 273 2.76 17.81 8.73
CA HIS A 273 3.78 18.15 7.74
C HIS A 273 3.59 17.29 6.50
N VAL A 274 3.48 17.94 5.34
CA VAL A 274 3.43 17.27 4.04
C VAL A 274 4.67 17.66 3.25
N PHE A 275 5.35 16.65 2.69
CA PHE A 275 6.56 16.81 1.90
C PHE A 275 6.27 16.43 0.45
N ASP A 276 6.74 17.24 -0.50
CA ASP A 276 6.63 16.91 -1.92
C ASP A 276 7.53 15.71 -2.26
N VAL A 277 6.93 14.68 -2.86
CA VAL A 277 7.68 13.56 -3.44
C VAL A 277 8.30 13.99 -4.76
N SER A 278 9.63 14.02 -4.82
CA SER A 278 10.41 14.43 -5.99
C SER A 278 10.77 13.25 -6.90
N GLN A 279 10.92 12.05 -6.33
CA GLN A 279 11.26 10.82 -7.04
C GLN A 279 10.60 9.61 -6.37
N VAL A 280 10.15 8.65 -7.18
CA VAL A 280 9.69 7.34 -6.72
C VAL A 280 10.43 6.26 -7.48
N GLN A 281 11.00 5.29 -6.76
CA GLN A 281 11.57 4.07 -7.33
C GLN A 281 10.65 2.91 -6.95
N TYR A 282 10.17 2.15 -7.91
CA TYR A 282 9.17 1.11 -7.67
C TYR A 282 9.52 -0.17 -8.43
N ALA A 283 9.50 -1.29 -7.73
CA ALA A 283 9.65 -2.62 -8.31
C ALA A 283 8.61 -3.58 -7.75
N ARG A 284 8.03 -4.37 -8.65
CA ARG A 284 7.37 -5.64 -8.29
C ARG A 284 8.43 -6.73 -8.40
N LEU A 285 8.70 -7.39 -7.30
CA LEU A 285 9.69 -8.45 -7.17
C LEU A 285 9.01 -9.80 -7.12
N GLU A 286 9.52 -10.74 -7.89
CA GLU A 286 9.10 -12.13 -7.90
C GLU A 286 10.13 -12.99 -7.17
N ARG A 287 9.66 -13.97 -6.40
CA ARG A 287 10.54 -14.93 -5.74
C ARG A 287 11.31 -15.73 -6.79
N VAL A 288 12.61 -15.88 -6.56
CA VAL A 288 13.47 -16.77 -7.34
C VAL A 288 13.42 -18.14 -6.69
N ASN A 289 12.52 -18.99 -7.18
CA ASN A 289 12.49 -20.41 -6.81
C ASN A 289 13.78 -21.07 -7.33
N LYS A 290 14.47 -21.80 -6.44
CA LYS A 290 15.68 -22.56 -6.78
C LYS A 290 15.36 -23.71 -7.71
#